data_AF-A0A7V7VFJ2-F1
#
_entry.id   AF-A0A7V7VFJ2-F1
#
_cell.length_a   1.000
_cell.length_b   1.000
_cell.length_c   1.000
_cell.angle_alpha   90.00
_cell.angle_beta   90.00
_cell.angle_gamma   90.00
#
_symmetry.space_group_name_H-M   'P 1'
#
loop_
_entity.id
_entity.type
_entity.pdbx_description
1 polymer ?
#
loop_
_entity_poly.entity_id
_entity_poly.type
_entity_poly.pdbx_seq_one_letter_code
_entity_poly.pdbx_strand_id
1 'polypeptide(L)'
;MSKKRIVAIILAAVIVIGGIVMSSIAAVVGSFVSDSADMNLMSEEVESEGDSAKRIAHLTLNGQIMEGSGGGLFSGEESYNHDLFLKELDSVKEDNTVKGVLLTVNTPGGGTYPSDEIYKKIQQLKQSGKKVYVHMESMAASGGYYISAPADKIYAGPQTMTGSIGVIMSNIDYSELQENLGIKENVIKSGAHKDIMSGSREMTDEEKDIMQSMLDDSFDRFVNIVKDGRNMSEEKVRKLADGRLYSAQQAEKNGLIDDIAYEDETIKALKKDIKAKDAEVFKYNGQSGVFGSLYSAKTAASQLSNQLEDVKAIFTNNTDARPMYLYEG
;
A
#
# COMPACT_ATOMS: atom_id res chain seq x y z
N MET A 1 46.10 11.63 7.37
CA MET A 1 45.06 11.78 8.42
C MET A 1 45.73 11.65 9.79
N SER A 2 45.45 12.51 10.78
CA SER A 2 46.18 12.46 12.07
C SER A 2 45.75 11.24 12.88
N LYS A 3 46.67 10.62 13.64
CA LYS A 3 46.38 9.46 14.51
C LYS A 3 45.20 9.72 15.46
N LYS A 4 45.00 10.98 15.86
CA LYS A 4 43.87 11.43 16.70
C LYS A 4 42.50 11.37 15.99
N ARG A 5 42.45 11.64 14.68
CA ARG A 5 41.21 11.53 13.87
C ARG A 5 40.77 10.09 13.66
N ILE A 6 41.73 9.18 13.45
CA ILE A 6 41.44 7.75 13.27
C ILE A 6 40.89 7.14 14.57
N VAL A 7 41.49 7.49 15.72
CA VAL A 7 40.99 7.06 17.04
C VAL A 7 39.59 7.59 17.33
N ALA A 8 39.29 8.83 16.96
CA ALA A 8 37.95 9.41 17.13
C ALA A 8 36.88 8.71 16.28
N ILE A 9 37.21 8.35 15.03
CA ILE A 9 36.30 7.63 14.13
C ILE A 9 36.05 6.20 14.65
N ILE A 10 37.09 5.51 15.13
CA ILE A 10 36.94 4.16 15.71
C ILE A 10 36.09 4.20 16.98
N LEU A 11 36.30 5.18 17.86
CA LEU A 11 35.47 5.36 19.06
C LEU A 11 34.01 5.67 18.72
N ALA A 12 33.77 6.53 17.72
CA ALA A 12 32.41 6.82 17.25
C ALA A 12 31.74 5.56 16.67
N ALA A 13 32.46 4.77 15.87
CA ALA A 13 31.96 3.51 15.34
C ALA A 13 31.67 2.48 16.44
N VAL A 14 32.52 2.36 17.46
CA VAL A 14 32.32 1.45 18.60
C VAL A 14 31.12 1.86 19.46
N ILE A 15 30.89 3.16 19.65
CA ILE A 15 29.73 3.66 20.39
C ILE A 15 28.44 3.41 19.60
N VAL A 16 28.45 3.65 18.29
CA VAL A 16 27.29 3.39 17.41
C VAL A 16 27.01 1.88 17.34
N ILE A 17 28.03 1.06 17.07
CA ILE A 17 27.88 -0.40 16.99
C ILE A 17 27.51 -0.98 18.37
N GLY A 18 28.10 -0.51 19.46
CA GLY A 18 27.78 -0.93 20.81
C GLY A 18 26.35 -0.59 21.22
N GLY A 19 25.86 0.61 20.83
CA GLY A 19 24.47 1.00 21.02
C GLY A 19 23.49 0.12 20.23
N ILE A 20 23.84 -0.22 18.99
CA ILE A 20 23.05 -1.12 18.12
C ILE A 20 23.04 -2.56 18.66
N VAL A 21 24.17 -3.06 19.19
CA VAL A 21 24.26 -4.41 19.76
C VAL A 21 23.48 -4.51 21.09
N MET A 22 23.49 -3.46 21.90
CA MET A 22 22.76 -3.46 23.17
C MET A 22 21.24 -3.32 22.97
N SER A 23 20.81 -2.56 21.95
CA SER A 23 19.39 -2.48 21.56
C SER A 23 18.88 -3.78 20.92
N SER A 24 19.72 -4.47 20.15
CA SER A 24 19.36 -5.78 19.56
C SER A 24 19.31 -6.90 20.59
N ILE A 25 20.14 -6.89 21.64
CA ILE A 25 19.99 -7.84 22.77
C ILE A 25 18.69 -7.58 23.53
N ALA A 26 18.30 -6.32 23.74
CA ALA A 26 17.01 -5.99 24.36
C ALA A 26 15.83 -6.42 23.48
N ALA A 27 15.93 -6.29 22.15
CA ALA A 27 14.93 -6.76 21.20
C ALA A 27 14.82 -8.30 21.18
N VAL A 28 15.95 -9.02 21.24
CA VAL A 28 15.98 -10.48 21.30
C VAL A 28 15.41 -10.97 22.64
N VAL A 29 15.79 -10.37 23.76
CA VAL A 29 15.23 -10.73 25.08
C VAL A 29 13.73 -10.40 25.18
N GLY A 30 13.27 -9.31 24.56
CA GLY A 30 11.86 -9.00 24.42
C GLY A 30 11.10 -10.00 23.53
N SER A 31 11.75 -10.54 22.49
CA SER A 31 11.14 -11.53 21.59
C SER A 31 10.88 -12.88 22.26
N PHE A 32 11.75 -13.32 23.17
CA PHE A 32 11.59 -14.58 23.94
C PHE A 32 10.46 -14.53 24.99
N VAL A 33 9.97 -13.34 25.36
CA VAL A 33 8.85 -13.16 26.29
C VAL A 33 7.50 -13.04 25.55
N SER A 34 7.51 -12.90 24.22
CA SER A 34 6.37 -12.43 23.42
C SER A 34 5.51 -13.49 22.71
N ASP A 35 5.75 -14.78 22.95
CA ASP A 35 5.02 -15.88 22.31
C ASP A 35 3.57 -16.07 22.83
N SER A 36 3.07 -15.12 23.63
CA SER A 36 1.71 -15.11 24.20
C SER A 36 0.95 -13.79 23.96
N ALA A 37 1.50 -12.89 23.14
CA ALA A 37 0.97 -11.53 22.94
C ALA A 37 0.30 -11.30 21.57
N ASP A 38 -0.25 -12.36 20.96
CA ASP A 38 -1.07 -12.29 19.74
C ASP A 38 -2.54 -11.87 20.02
N MET A 39 -2.78 -11.26 21.18
CA MET A 39 -4.09 -10.88 21.67
C MET A 39 -4.23 -9.35 21.61
N ASN A 40 -5.11 -8.88 20.72
CA ASN A 40 -5.74 -7.55 20.68
C ASN A 40 -5.28 -6.51 19.63
N LEU A 41 -4.72 -6.92 18.50
CA LEU A 41 -4.56 -6.05 17.31
C LEU A 41 -5.85 -5.87 16.49
N MET A 42 -6.88 -6.67 16.78
CA MET A 42 -8.17 -6.71 16.07
C MET A 42 -9.33 -6.31 16.99
N SER A 43 -9.08 -5.49 18.01
CA SER A 43 -10.17 -5.02 18.88
C SER A 43 -11.09 -4.07 18.12
N GLU A 44 -12.39 -4.26 18.25
CA GLU A 44 -13.39 -3.41 17.60
C GLU A 44 -13.68 -2.18 18.47
N GLU A 45 -13.77 -1.01 17.84
CA GLU A 45 -14.28 0.23 18.41
C GLU A 45 -15.59 0.59 17.72
N VAL A 46 -16.66 0.76 18.51
CA VAL A 46 -17.96 1.20 18.01
C VAL A 46 -17.92 2.71 17.78
N GLU A 47 -18.01 3.13 16.52
CA GLU A 47 -18.05 4.53 16.13
C GLU A 47 -19.47 5.10 16.19
N SER A 48 -20.46 4.26 15.90
CA SER A 48 -21.89 4.60 15.99
C SER A 48 -22.65 3.42 16.57
N GLU A 49 -23.22 3.63 17.75
CA GLU A 49 -24.14 2.70 18.42
C GLU A 49 -25.33 2.33 17.50
N GLY A 50 -25.83 1.10 17.65
CA GLY A 50 -26.90 0.57 16.79
C GLY A 50 -27.30 -0.88 17.06
N ASP A 51 -28.01 -1.49 16.11
CA ASP A 51 -28.36 -2.90 16.10
C ASP A 51 -27.11 -3.76 15.85
N SER A 52 -26.57 -4.37 16.90
CA SER A 52 -25.38 -5.23 16.83
C SER A 52 -25.59 -6.53 16.04
N ALA A 53 -26.84 -6.88 15.67
CA ALA A 53 -27.11 -7.99 14.75
C ALA A 53 -26.98 -7.59 13.26
N LYS A 54 -26.88 -6.27 12.97
CA LYS A 54 -26.72 -5.71 11.63
C LYS A 54 -25.69 -4.59 11.66
N ARG A 55 -24.47 -4.94 11.32
CA ARG A 55 -23.32 -4.05 11.46
C ARG A 55 -22.78 -3.58 10.12
N ILE A 56 -22.09 -2.45 10.15
CA ILE A 56 -21.23 -1.96 9.09
C ILE A 56 -19.80 -1.97 9.62
N ALA A 57 -18.91 -2.66 8.92
CA ALA A 57 -17.48 -2.57 9.18
C ALA A 57 -16.92 -1.34 8.44
N HIS A 58 -16.32 -0.42 9.16
CA HIS A 58 -15.58 0.71 8.63
C HIS A 58 -14.09 0.36 8.63
N LEU A 59 -13.54 0.15 7.42
CA LEU A 59 -12.15 -0.20 7.20
C LEU A 59 -11.44 0.98 6.54
N THR A 60 -10.24 1.31 7.01
CA THR A 60 -9.46 2.43 6.48
C THR A 60 -8.18 1.92 5.84
N LEU A 61 -7.92 2.35 4.61
CA LEU A 61 -6.63 2.17 3.95
C LEU A 61 -5.98 3.53 3.79
N ASN A 62 -4.96 3.79 4.60
CA ASN A 62 -4.17 5.01 4.57
C ASN A 62 -2.70 4.68 4.24
N GLY A 63 -2.10 5.42 3.30
CA GLY A 63 -0.70 5.27 2.91
C GLY A 63 -0.49 4.37 1.69
N GLN A 64 0.78 4.19 1.29
CA GLN A 64 1.15 3.43 0.09
C GLN A 64 0.89 1.93 0.27
N ILE A 65 0.26 1.31 -0.73
CA ILE A 65 -0.05 -0.12 -0.75
C ILE A 65 1.23 -0.92 -1.04
N MET A 66 1.87 -1.46 -0.01
CA MET A 66 3.10 -2.26 -0.14
C MET A 66 2.94 -3.58 0.61
N GLU A 67 3.71 -4.60 0.22
CA GLU A 67 3.77 -5.85 0.99
C GLU A 67 4.40 -5.63 2.38
N GLY A 68 3.90 -6.33 3.39
CA GLY A 68 4.38 -6.27 4.77
C GLY A 68 3.86 -5.10 5.61
N SER A 69 4.54 -4.81 6.73
CA SER A 69 4.24 -3.68 7.61
C SER A 69 5.05 -2.45 7.20
N GLY A 70 4.42 -1.43 6.65
CA GLY A 70 5.09 -0.20 6.27
C GLY A 70 5.46 0.71 7.47
N GLY A 71 6.28 1.72 7.20
CA GLY A 71 6.60 2.85 8.08
C GLY A 71 8.08 2.91 8.42
N GLY A 72 8.77 4.00 8.14
CA GLY A 72 10.12 4.22 8.64
C GLY A 72 10.11 4.76 10.07
N LEU A 73 11.18 4.53 10.84
CA LEU A 73 11.38 5.11 12.19
C LEU A 73 11.27 6.66 12.21
N PHE A 74 11.39 7.30 11.04
CA PHE A 74 11.34 8.74 10.85
C PHE A 74 10.14 9.23 10.01
N SER A 75 9.27 8.32 9.52
CA SER A 75 8.02 8.73 8.86
C SER A 75 6.98 8.92 9.96
N GLY A 76 6.66 10.17 10.30
CA GLY A 76 5.60 10.50 11.26
C GLY A 76 4.18 10.20 10.76
N GLU A 77 4.02 9.32 9.78
CA GLU A 77 2.75 8.92 9.17
C GLU A 77 2.37 7.50 9.62
N GLU A 78 1.07 7.31 9.84
CA GLU A 78 0.50 6.01 10.19
C GLU A 78 0.81 4.99 9.09
N SER A 79 1.62 3.99 9.45
CA SER A 79 2.02 2.88 8.59
C SER A 79 0.85 2.05 8.06
N TYR A 80 0.52 2.10 6.76
CA TYR A 80 -0.18 0.99 6.09
C TYR A 80 0.44 -0.36 6.46
N ASN A 81 -0.38 -1.32 6.91
CA ASN A 81 0.05 -2.69 7.19
C ASN A 81 -0.80 -3.68 6.38
N HIS A 82 -0.17 -4.29 5.37
CA HIS A 82 -0.87 -5.13 4.40
C HIS A 82 -1.47 -6.38 5.02
N ASP A 83 -0.67 -7.12 5.80
CA ASP A 83 -1.11 -8.38 6.39
C ASP A 83 -2.26 -8.17 7.40
N LEU A 84 -2.20 -7.10 8.17
CA LEU A 84 -3.27 -6.73 9.10
C LEU A 84 -4.54 -6.39 8.32
N PHE A 85 -4.44 -5.55 7.29
CA PHE A 85 -5.58 -5.16 6.48
C PHE A 85 -6.24 -6.36 5.76
N LEU A 86 -5.46 -7.32 5.25
CA LEU A 86 -6.00 -8.56 4.69
C LEU A 86 -6.72 -9.42 5.75
N LYS A 87 -6.22 -9.46 6.99
CA LYS A 87 -6.87 -10.14 8.12
C LYS A 87 -8.17 -9.45 8.56
N GLU A 88 -8.22 -8.13 8.53
CA GLU A 88 -9.43 -7.35 8.77
C GLU A 88 -10.51 -7.68 7.74
N LEU A 89 -10.15 -7.69 6.46
CA LEU A 89 -11.06 -8.08 5.37
C LEU A 89 -11.57 -9.52 5.52
N ASP A 90 -10.73 -10.46 5.97
CA ASP A 90 -11.15 -11.83 6.23
C ASP A 90 -12.09 -11.94 7.45
N SER A 91 -11.79 -11.21 8.52
CA SER A 91 -12.62 -11.18 9.73
C SER A 91 -14.01 -10.60 9.44
N VAL A 92 -14.06 -9.50 8.68
CA VAL A 92 -15.32 -8.91 8.21
C VAL A 92 -16.11 -9.86 7.32
N LYS A 93 -15.43 -10.62 6.45
CA LYS A 93 -16.06 -11.62 5.58
C LYS A 93 -16.75 -12.72 6.38
N GLU A 94 -16.10 -13.19 7.46
CA GLU A 94 -16.58 -14.30 8.29
C GLU A 94 -17.66 -13.87 9.30
N ASP A 95 -17.70 -12.59 9.69
CA ASP A 95 -18.72 -12.07 10.60
C ASP A 95 -20.09 -11.94 9.90
N ASN A 96 -21.03 -12.83 10.27
CA ASN A 96 -22.39 -12.83 9.75
C ASN A 96 -23.24 -11.63 10.19
N THR A 97 -22.86 -10.91 11.24
CA THR A 97 -23.57 -9.70 11.68
C THR A 97 -23.27 -8.52 10.73
N VAL A 98 -22.12 -8.51 10.06
CA VAL A 98 -21.76 -7.47 9.09
C VAL A 98 -22.57 -7.61 7.81
N LYS A 99 -23.34 -6.58 7.48
CA LYS A 99 -24.17 -6.50 6.24
C LYS A 99 -23.60 -5.55 5.20
N GLY A 100 -22.78 -4.59 5.64
CA GLY A 100 -22.12 -3.62 4.77
C GLY A 100 -20.68 -3.36 5.20
N VAL A 101 -19.87 -2.93 4.25
CA VAL A 101 -18.49 -2.49 4.47
C VAL A 101 -18.38 -1.09 3.89
N LEU A 102 -17.90 -0.15 4.70
CA LEU A 102 -17.36 1.11 4.22
C LEU A 102 -15.84 0.96 4.16
N LEU A 103 -15.27 1.12 2.98
CA LEU A 103 -13.82 1.18 2.77
C LEU A 103 -13.42 2.63 2.51
N THR A 104 -12.82 3.27 3.50
CA THR A 104 -12.27 4.63 3.37
C THR A 104 -10.84 4.54 2.83
N VAL A 105 -10.57 5.22 1.72
CA VAL A 105 -9.32 5.10 0.96
C VAL A 105 -8.61 6.45 0.88
N ASN A 106 -7.37 6.48 1.37
CA ASN A 106 -6.46 7.61 1.32
C ASN A 106 -5.04 7.14 0.92
N THR A 107 -4.79 6.98 -0.38
CA THR A 107 -3.56 6.38 -0.89
C THR A 107 -3.18 6.92 -2.28
N PRO A 108 -1.87 7.10 -2.55
CA PRO A 108 -1.37 7.29 -3.91
C PRO A 108 -1.36 6.00 -4.75
N GLY A 109 -1.68 4.85 -4.14
CA GLY A 109 -1.56 3.54 -4.74
C GLY A 109 -0.36 2.76 -4.18
N GLY A 110 0.24 1.89 -4.98
CA GLY A 110 1.38 1.07 -4.57
C GLY A 110 1.63 -0.12 -5.49
N GLY A 111 2.04 -1.26 -4.93
CA GLY A 111 2.39 -2.45 -5.68
C GLY A 111 1.22 -3.04 -6.44
N THR A 112 1.49 -3.54 -7.65
CA THR A 112 0.48 -4.23 -8.48
C THR A 112 -0.07 -5.48 -7.80
N TYR A 113 0.82 -6.30 -7.22
CA TYR A 113 0.46 -7.52 -6.50
C TYR A 113 -0.37 -7.27 -5.23
N PRO A 114 0.07 -6.47 -4.24
CA PRO A 114 -0.73 -6.22 -3.03
C PRO A 114 -2.08 -5.52 -3.33
N SER A 115 -2.15 -4.69 -4.38
CA SER A 115 -3.44 -4.15 -4.85
C SER A 115 -4.39 -5.25 -5.34
N ASP A 116 -3.86 -6.27 -6.03
CA ASP A 116 -4.64 -7.41 -6.52
C ASP A 116 -5.13 -8.33 -5.40
N GLU A 117 -4.34 -8.51 -4.34
CA GLU A 117 -4.76 -9.25 -3.14
C GLU A 117 -5.97 -8.60 -2.48
N ILE A 118 -5.94 -7.27 -2.32
CA ILE A 118 -7.07 -6.51 -1.78
C ILE A 118 -8.29 -6.59 -2.71
N TYR A 119 -8.09 -6.40 -4.02
CA TYR A 119 -9.15 -6.56 -5.02
C TYR A 119 -9.86 -7.91 -4.88
N LYS A 120 -9.09 -9.00 -4.74
CA LYS A 120 -9.64 -10.35 -4.54
C LYS A 120 -10.45 -10.46 -3.24
N LYS A 121 -9.99 -9.87 -2.14
CA LYS A 121 -10.74 -9.84 -0.87
C LYS A 121 -12.05 -9.05 -1.00
N ILE A 122 -12.03 -7.90 -1.68
CA ILE A 122 -13.23 -7.10 -1.93
C ILE A 122 -14.26 -7.88 -2.75
N GLN A 123 -13.81 -8.60 -3.79
CA GLN A 123 -14.69 -9.50 -4.56
C GLN A 123 -15.29 -10.59 -3.67
N GLN A 124 -14.51 -11.20 -2.77
CA GLN A 124 -15.00 -12.20 -1.83
C GLN A 124 -16.04 -11.64 -0.84
N LEU A 125 -15.87 -10.41 -0.35
CA LEU A 125 -16.86 -9.73 0.48
C LEU A 125 -18.19 -9.53 -0.26
N LYS A 126 -18.12 -9.10 -1.52
CA LYS A 126 -19.33 -8.94 -2.34
C LYS A 126 -20.02 -10.29 -2.62
N GLN A 127 -19.23 -11.33 -2.91
CA GLN A 127 -19.74 -12.69 -3.14
C GLN A 127 -20.39 -13.30 -1.89
N SER A 128 -19.97 -12.92 -0.68
CA SER A 128 -20.62 -13.32 0.57
C SER A 128 -21.91 -12.54 0.88
N GLY A 129 -22.35 -11.66 -0.03
CA GLY A 129 -23.60 -10.91 0.06
C GLY A 129 -23.49 -9.60 0.83
N LYS A 130 -22.27 -9.16 1.19
CA LYS A 130 -22.04 -7.88 1.86
C LYS A 130 -21.98 -6.77 0.82
N LYS A 131 -22.61 -5.62 1.13
CA LYS A 131 -22.51 -4.41 0.30
C LYS A 131 -21.20 -3.69 0.60
N VAL A 132 -20.39 -3.43 -0.41
CA VAL A 132 -19.11 -2.72 -0.25
C VAL A 132 -19.23 -1.33 -0.85
N TYR A 133 -19.15 -0.31 -0.01
CA TYR A 133 -19.05 1.09 -0.43
C TYR A 133 -17.62 1.57 -0.21
N VAL A 134 -17.16 2.44 -1.10
CA VAL A 134 -15.90 3.16 -0.92
C VAL A 134 -16.19 4.63 -0.65
N HIS A 135 -15.46 5.22 0.29
CA HIS A 135 -15.31 6.66 0.40
C HIS A 135 -13.85 7.04 0.15
N MET A 136 -13.61 7.91 -0.82
CA MET A 136 -12.27 8.41 -1.12
C MET A 136 -12.04 9.71 -0.34
N GLU A 137 -10.98 9.74 0.47
CA GLU A 137 -10.59 10.94 1.22
C GLU A 137 -9.80 11.91 0.32
N SER A 138 -8.61 12.35 0.72
CA SER A 138 -7.81 13.32 -0.04
C SER A 138 -7.34 12.74 -1.37
N MET A 139 -6.96 11.45 -1.38
CA MET A 139 -6.43 10.79 -2.57
C MET A 139 -6.84 9.32 -2.63
N ALA A 140 -7.27 8.86 -3.80
CA ALA A 140 -7.45 7.44 -4.09
C ALA A 140 -7.00 7.19 -5.54
N ALA A 141 -5.69 7.25 -5.75
CA ALA A 141 -5.07 7.18 -7.08
C ALA A 141 -4.49 5.79 -7.35
N SER A 142 -4.43 5.41 -8.62
CA SER A 142 -3.78 4.20 -9.12
C SER A 142 -4.22 2.94 -8.36
N GLY A 143 -3.38 2.32 -7.53
CA GLY A 143 -3.75 1.15 -6.72
C GLY A 143 -4.96 1.42 -5.79
N GLY A 144 -5.13 2.65 -5.31
CA GLY A 144 -6.32 3.07 -4.57
C GLY A 144 -7.59 3.05 -5.41
N TYR A 145 -7.51 3.49 -6.67
CA TYR A 145 -8.64 3.38 -7.60
C TYR A 145 -8.88 1.93 -8.03
N TYR A 146 -7.82 1.14 -8.21
CA TYR A 146 -7.86 -0.27 -8.57
C TYR A 146 -8.72 -1.09 -7.59
N ILE A 147 -8.48 -0.93 -6.28
CA ILE A 147 -9.25 -1.62 -5.25
C ILE A 147 -10.66 -1.05 -5.09
N SER A 148 -10.87 0.22 -5.47
CA SER A 148 -12.16 0.90 -5.34
C SER A 148 -13.13 0.58 -6.46
N ALA A 149 -12.63 0.41 -7.69
CA ALA A 149 -13.40 0.12 -8.89
C ALA A 149 -14.44 -1.02 -8.74
N PRO A 150 -14.17 -2.15 -8.07
CA PRO A 150 -15.16 -3.21 -7.88
C PRO A 150 -16.24 -2.93 -6.84
N ALA A 151 -16.22 -1.81 -6.09
CA ALA A 151 -17.22 -1.53 -5.07
C ALA A 151 -18.66 -1.43 -5.64
N ASP A 152 -19.68 -1.63 -4.80
CA ASP A 152 -21.07 -1.42 -5.19
C ASP A 152 -21.37 0.06 -5.45
N LYS A 153 -20.78 0.96 -4.66
CA LYS A 153 -20.75 2.40 -4.90
C LYS A 153 -19.44 3.01 -4.43
N ILE A 154 -18.98 4.04 -5.13
CA ILE A 154 -17.78 4.82 -4.84
C ILE A 154 -18.19 6.27 -4.64
N TYR A 155 -17.97 6.79 -3.45
CA TYR A 155 -18.12 8.20 -3.11
C TYR A 155 -16.75 8.84 -2.98
N ALA A 156 -16.66 10.13 -3.29
CA ALA A 156 -15.44 10.90 -3.08
C ALA A 156 -15.74 12.22 -2.39
N GLY A 157 -14.82 12.69 -1.56
CA GLY A 157 -14.87 14.05 -1.02
C GLY A 157 -14.80 15.12 -2.14
N PRO A 158 -15.30 16.34 -1.92
CA PRO A 158 -15.34 17.38 -2.95
C PRO A 158 -13.99 17.80 -3.52
N GLN A 159 -12.89 17.53 -2.81
CA GLN A 159 -11.51 17.87 -3.18
C GLN A 159 -10.63 16.63 -3.38
N THR A 160 -11.23 15.44 -3.48
CA THR A 160 -10.49 14.20 -3.73
C THR A 160 -9.78 14.25 -5.08
N MET A 161 -8.55 13.75 -5.09
CA MET A 161 -7.84 13.36 -6.30
C MET A 161 -7.91 11.84 -6.50
N THR A 162 -8.32 11.40 -7.67
CA THR A 162 -8.40 9.98 -8.02
C THR A 162 -7.96 9.76 -9.47
N GLY A 163 -8.22 8.60 -10.05
CA GLY A 163 -7.70 8.21 -11.35
C GLY A 163 -6.30 7.65 -11.24
N SER A 164 -5.36 8.21 -12.01
CA SER A 164 -4.03 7.62 -12.20
C SER A 164 -4.12 6.16 -12.63
N ILE A 165 -5.06 5.87 -13.53
CA ILE A 165 -5.26 4.51 -14.05
C ILE A 165 -4.14 4.26 -15.05
N GLY A 166 -3.13 3.51 -14.61
CA GLY A 166 -1.90 3.25 -15.34
C GLY A 166 -0.97 2.38 -14.52
N VAL A 167 0.15 2.00 -15.12
CA VAL A 167 1.20 1.19 -14.49
C VAL A 167 2.54 1.83 -14.82
N ILE A 168 3.40 1.92 -13.82
CA ILE A 168 4.77 2.39 -14.00
C ILE A 168 5.76 1.37 -13.48
N MET A 169 6.93 1.35 -14.08
CA MET A 169 8.11 0.67 -13.60
C MET A 169 9.29 1.59 -13.93
N SER A 170 10.18 1.80 -12.98
CA SER A 170 11.31 2.68 -13.15
C SER A 170 12.58 2.02 -12.62
N ASN A 171 13.69 2.30 -13.29
CA ASN A 171 15.05 2.09 -12.80
C ASN A 171 15.90 3.31 -13.15
N ILE A 172 16.99 3.47 -12.42
CA ILE A 172 17.95 4.56 -12.63
C ILE A 172 19.16 3.99 -13.37
N ASP A 173 19.50 4.59 -14.52
CA ASP A 173 20.79 4.38 -15.17
C ASP A 173 21.81 5.39 -14.61
N TYR A 174 22.88 4.88 -14.04
CA TYR A 174 24.00 5.64 -13.50
C TYR A 174 25.34 5.21 -14.14
N SER A 175 25.31 4.51 -15.26
CA SER A 175 26.50 4.01 -15.96
C SER A 175 27.50 5.11 -16.31
N GLU A 176 27.03 6.26 -16.80
CA GLU A 176 27.87 7.44 -17.06
C GLU A 176 28.52 8.00 -15.78
N LEU A 177 27.81 7.97 -14.65
CA LEU A 177 28.37 8.41 -13.36
C LEU A 177 29.48 7.46 -12.89
N GLN A 178 29.28 6.15 -13.03
CA GLN A 178 30.30 5.14 -12.73
C GLN A 178 31.56 5.34 -13.58
N GLU A 179 31.39 5.57 -14.88
CA GLU A 179 32.50 5.83 -15.80
C GLU A 179 33.28 7.08 -15.38
N ASN A 180 32.59 8.18 -15.09
CA ASN A 180 33.19 9.44 -14.64
C ASN A 180 33.95 9.31 -13.32
N LEU A 181 33.53 8.41 -12.44
CA LEU A 181 34.21 8.10 -11.17
C LEU A 181 35.31 7.03 -11.31
N GLY A 182 35.47 6.43 -12.49
CA GLY A 182 36.42 5.35 -12.74
C GLY A 182 36.04 4.03 -12.07
N ILE A 183 34.76 3.85 -11.70
CA ILE A 183 34.23 2.62 -11.14
C ILE A 183 33.96 1.65 -12.29
N LYS A 184 34.46 0.41 -12.17
CA LYS A 184 34.23 -0.65 -13.17
C LYS A 184 33.45 -1.78 -12.56
N GLU A 185 32.29 -2.06 -13.13
CA GLU A 185 31.51 -3.25 -12.82
C GLU A 185 31.81 -4.35 -13.84
N ASN A 186 32.07 -5.57 -13.35
CA ASN A 186 32.29 -6.73 -14.20
C ASN A 186 31.16 -7.74 -13.94
N VAL A 187 30.15 -7.76 -14.80
CA VAL A 187 29.01 -8.67 -14.69
C VAL A 187 29.27 -9.95 -15.49
N ILE A 188 29.34 -11.09 -14.80
CA ILE A 188 29.40 -12.42 -15.43
C ILE A 188 28.02 -13.06 -15.27
N LYS A 189 27.32 -13.24 -16.39
CA LYS A 189 25.91 -13.68 -16.41
C LYS A 189 25.71 -14.94 -17.24
N SER A 190 24.75 -15.76 -16.82
CA SER A 190 24.38 -17.02 -17.50
C SER A 190 23.53 -16.82 -18.75
N GLY A 191 22.95 -15.64 -18.94
CA GLY A 191 22.15 -15.27 -20.10
C GLY A 191 22.10 -13.76 -20.30
N ALA A 192 21.75 -13.32 -21.51
CA ALA A 192 21.82 -11.91 -21.92
C ALA A 192 21.01 -10.97 -21.01
N HIS A 193 19.81 -11.40 -20.62
CA HIS A 193 18.83 -10.59 -19.87
C HIS A 193 18.86 -10.84 -18.36
N LYS A 194 19.88 -11.52 -17.82
CA LYS A 194 19.93 -11.89 -16.40
C LYS A 194 20.15 -10.69 -15.46
N ASP A 195 20.63 -9.59 -16.02
CA ASP A 195 20.87 -8.29 -15.41
C ASP A 195 19.97 -7.21 -16.05
N ILE A 196 18.84 -7.60 -16.65
CA ILE A 196 17.82 -6.64 -17.10
C ILE A 196 17.41 -5.77 -15.91
N MET A 197 17.12 -4.48 -16.18
CA MET A 197 16.92 -3.44 -15.16
C MET A 197 18.17 -3.03 -14.36
N SER A 198 19.37 -3.51 -14.72
CA SER A 198 20.60 -3.02 -14.09
C SER A 198 20.75 -1.51 -14.29
N GLY A 199 21.13 -0.81 -13.22
CA GLY A 199 21.45 0.63 -13.29
C GLY A 199 22.87 0.94 -13.75
N SER A 200 23.72 -0.07 -13.95
CA SER A 200 25.12 0.12 -14.36
C SER A 200 25.37 0.03 -15.86
N ARG A 201 24.30 -0.10 -16.65
CA ARG A 201 24.36 -0.02 -18.11
C ARG A 201 23.03 0.48 -18.67
N GLU A 202 23.10 0.98 -19.89
CA GLU A 202 21.92 1.33 -20.65
C GLU A 202 21.05 0.08 -20.93
N MET A 203 19.74 0.28 -20.86
CA MET A 203 18.74 -0.72 -21.23
C MET A 203 18.62 -0.79 -22.76
N THR A 204 18.74 -2.00 -23.31
CA THR A 204 18.58 -2.22 -24.76
C THR A 204 17.12 -2.12 -25.18
N ASP A 205 16.85 -1.90 -26.47
CA ASP A 205 15.47 -1.81 -26.98
C ASP A 205 14.70 -3.15 -26.82
N GLU A 206 15.37 -4.29 -26.96
CA GLU A 206 14.77 -5.60 -26.68
C GLU A 206 14.34 -5.73 -25.21
N GLU A 207 15.15 -5.23 -24.27
CA GLU A 207 14.82 -5.24 -22.85
C GLU A 207 13.67 -4.30 -22.52
N LYS A 208 13.61 -3.13 -23.18
CA LYS A 208 12.45 -2.22 -23.08
C LYS A 208 11.18 -2.90 -23.57
N ASP A 209 11.21 -3.60 -24.69
CA ASP A 209 10.06 -4.33 -25.23
C ASP A 209 9.61 -5.46 -24.29
N ILE A 210 10.57 -6.19 -23.70
CA ILE A 210 10.28 -7.23 -22.70
C ILE A 210 9.57 -6.60 -21.49
N MET A 211 10.11 -5.53 -20.93
CA MET A 211 9.52 -4.87 -19.76
C MET A 211 8.16 -4.25 -20.10
N GLN A 212 8.03 -3.60 -21.25
CA GLN A 212 6.78 -3.00 -21.71
C GLN A 212 5.67 -4.05 -21.83
N SER A 213 5.97 -5.25 -22.35
CA SER A 213 4.97 -6.32 -22.44
C SER A 213 4.41 -6.73 -21.06
N MET A 214 5.24 -6.72 -20.02
CA MET A 214 4.81 -7.02 -18.64
C MET A 214 3.96 -5.88 -18.04
N LEU A 215 4.27 -4.63 -18.40
CA LEU A 215 3.46 -3.47 -18.01
C LEU A 215 2.11 -3.48 -18.73
N ASP A 216 2.08 -3.84 -20.00
CA ASP A 216 0.87 -3.93 -20.81
C ASP A 216 -0.10 -4.98 -20.24
N ASP A 217 0.40 -6.15 -19.82
CA ASP A 217 -0.41 -7.18 -19.13
C ASP A 217 -1.03 -6.64 -17.82
N SER A 218 -0.23 -5.92 -17.04
CA SER A 218 -0.69 -5.30 -15.78
C SER A 218 -1.72 -4.19 -16.05
N PHE A 219 -1.50 -3.40 -17.08
CA PHE A 219 -2.40 -2.32 -17.49
C PHE A 219 -3.74 -2.88 -18.01
N ASP A 220 -3.70 -3.91 -18.84
CA ASP A 220 -4.90 -4.59 -19.35
C ASP A 220 -5.72 -5.21 -18.20
N ARG A 221 -5.06 -5.75 -17.18
CA ARG A 221 -5.75 -6.19 -15.96
C ARG A 221 -6.47 -5.02 -15.26
N PHE A 222 -5.81 -3.88 -15.09
CA PHE A 222 -6.43 -2.69 -14.49
C PHE A 222 -7.63 -2.20 -15.32
N VAL A 223 -7.46 -2.09 -16.64
CA VAL A 223 -8.54 -1.72 -17.56
C VAL A 223 -9.75 -2.65 -17.41
N ASN A 224 -9.53 -3.96 -17.34
CA ASN A 224 -10.62 -4.93 -17.18
C ASN A 224 -11.34 -4.78 -15.84
N ILE A 225 -10.64 -4.52 -14.74
CA ILE A 225 -11.26 -4.30 -13.43
C ILE A 225 -12.11 -3.04 -13.42
N VAL A 226 -11.64 -1.95 -14.03
CA VAL A 226 -12.43 -0.72 -14.13
C VAL A 226 -13.63 -0.92 -15.06
N LYS A 227 -13.44 -1.61 -16.19
CA LYS A 227 -14.51 -1.95 -17.14
C LYS A 227 -15.63 -2.71 -16.46
N ASP A 228 -15.30 -3.77 -15.74
CA ASP A 228 -16.27 -4.65 -15.09
C ASP A 228 -16.88 -3.98 -13.85
N GLY A 229 -16.07 -3.34 -13.01
CA GLY A 229 -16.50 -2.69 -11.77
C GLY A 229 -17.36 -1.45 -12.00
N ARG A 230 -17.11 -0.70 -13.07
CA ARG A 230 -17.85 0.53 -13.42
C ARG A 230 -18.84 0.34 -14.57
N ASN A 231 -18.99 -0.90 -15.06
CA ASN A 231 -19.85 -1.24 -16.20
C ASN A 231 -19.65 -0.29 -17.40
N MET A 232 -18.39 -0.07 -17.77
CA MET A 232 -18.00 0.78 -18.90
C MET A 232 -17.53 -0.06 -20.07
N SER A 233 -17.56 0.50 -21.29
CA SER A 233 -16.87 -0.16 -22.41
C SER A 233 -15.35 -0.05 -22.24
N GLU A 234 -14.63 -1.06 -22.69
CA GLU A 234 -13.15 -1.04 -22.68
C GLU A 234 -12.59 0.20 -23.38
N GLU A 235 -13.16 0.58 -24.53
CA GLU A 235 -12.77 1.77 -25.28
C GLU A 235 -12.87 3.05 -24.42
N LYS A 236 -13.95 3.18 -23.63
CA LYS A 236 -14.13 4.33 -22.73
C LYS A 236 -13.10 4.29 -21.61
N VAL A 237 -12.85 3.12 -21.02
CA VAL A 237 -11.84 2.97 -19.96
C VAL A 237 -10.46 3.36 -20.48
N ARG A 238 -10.03 2.83 -21.62
CA ARG A 238 -8.71 3.16 -22.22
C ARG A 238 -8.56 4.65 -22.53
N LYS A 239 -9.63 5.34 -22.93
CA LYS A 239 -9.62 6.81 -23.10
C LYS A 239 -9.42 7.57 -21.79
N LEU A 240 -9.86 7.00 -20.67
CA LEU A 240 -9.72 7.60 -19.34
C LEU A 240 -8.43 7.17 -18.62
N ALA A 241 -7.79 6.10 -19.09
CA ALA A 241 -6.69 5.40 -18.45
C ALA A 241 -5.34 5.66 -19.13
N ASP A 242 -4.94 6.93 -19.23
CA ASP A 242 -3.62 7.32 -19.72
C ASP A 242 -2.70 7.79 -18.58
N GLY A 243 -2.99 7.37 -17.35
CA GLY A 243 -2.23 7.75 -16.15
C GLY A 243 -2.57 9.12 -15.54
N ARG A 244 -3.46 9.92 -16.13
CA ARG A 244 -3.82 11.23 -15.56
C ARG A 244 -4.63 11.13 -14.25
N LEU A 245 -4.52 12.16 -13.41
CA LEU A 245 -5.42 12.37 -12.28
C LEU A 245 -6.76 12.99 -12.72
N TYR A 246 -7.78 12.74 -11.91
CA TYR A 246 -9.09 13.39 -11.97
C TYR A 246 -9.44 13.99 -10.60
N SER A 247 -9.97 15.21 -10.62
CA SER A 247 -10.76 15.71 -9.48
C SER A 247 -12.04 14.89 -9.30
N ALA A 248 -12.64 14.93 -8.10
CA ALA A 248 -13.92 14.30 -7.83
C ALA A 248 -15.00 14.64 -8.88
N GLN A 249 -15.11 15.91 -9.30
CA GLN A 249 -16.08 16.37 -10.29
C GLN A 249 -15.81 15.79 -11.69
N GLN A 250 -14.55 15.67 -12.09
CA GLN A 250 -14.20 15.03 -13.35
C GLN A 250 -14.44 13.52 -13.30
N ALA A 251 -14.10 12.89 -12.17
CA ALA A 251 -14.31 11.47 -11.95
C ALA A 251 -15.80 11.10 -12.01
N GLU A 252 -16.67 11.87 -11.34
CA GLU A 252 -18.12 11.70 -11.38
C GLU A 252 -18.66 11.86 -12.79
N LYS A 253 -18.28 12.96 -13.47
CA LYS A 253 -18.69 13.22 -14.86
C LYS A 253 -18.28 12.10 -15.82
N ASN A 254 -17.14 11.47 -15.58
CA ASN A 254 -16.64 10.35 -16.40
C ASN A 254 -17.23 8.99 -15.98
N GLY A 255 -17.91 8.90 -14.85
CA GLY A 255 -18.50 7.69 -14.26
C GLY A 255 -17.52 6.86 -13.43
N LEU A 256 -16.34 7.40 -13.13
CA LEU A 256 -15.32 6.73 -12.32
C LEU A 256 -15.73 6.61 -10.86
N ILE A 257 -16.56 7.53 -10.37
CA ILE A 257 -17.23 7.47 -9.07
C ILE A 257 -18.75 7.62 -9.25
N ASP A 258 -19.51 7.32 -8.21
CA ASP A 258 -20.98 7.36 -8.22
C ASP A 258 -21.55 8.70 -7.72
N ASP A 259 -20.92 9.33 -6.74
CA ASP A 259 -21.38 10.60 -6.17
C ASP A 259 -20.25 11.31 -5.40
N ILE A 260 -20.45 12.61 -5.13
CA ILE A 260 -19.54 13.44 -4.33
C ILE A 260 -20.20 13.72 -2.98
N ALA A 261 -19.64 13.16 -1.92
CA ALA A 261 -20.19 13.29 -0.57
C ALA A 261 -19.10 13.12 0.50
N TYR A 262 -19.43 13.54 1.72
CA TYR A 262 -18.59 13.23 2.89
C TYR A 262 -18.85 11.81 3.41
N GLU A 263 -17.96 11.33 4.28
CA GLU A 263 -17.99 9.95 4.78
C GLU A 263 -19.29 9.64 5.53
N ASP A 264 -19.77 10.58 6.35
CA ASP A 264 -21.01 10.41 7.13
C ASP A 264 -22.24 10.27 6.21
N GLU A 265 -22.26 10.96 5.08
CA GLU A 265 -23.27 10.83 4.04
C GLU A 265 -23.18 9.47 3.33
N THR A 266 -21.97 8.98 3.10
CA THR A 266 -21.71 7.65 2.53
C THR A 266 -22.21 6.54 3.45
N ILE A 267 -21.95 6.63 4.76
CA ILE A 267 -22.48 5.71 5.78
C ILE A 267 -24.01 5.74 5.79
N LYS A 268 -24.63 6.93 5.76
CA LYS A 268 -26.09 7.07 5.68
C LYS A 268 -26.67 6.40 4.42
N ALA A 269 -26.02 6.57 3.27
CA ALA A 269 -26.41 5.92 2.03
C ALA A 269 -26.27 4.38 2.12
N LEU A 270 -25.18 3.89 2.71
CA LEU A 270 -24.98 2.46 2.92
C LEU A 270 -26.05 1.86 3.84
N LYS A 271 -26.32 2.47 5.01
CA LYS A 271 -27.37 2.08 5.96
C LYS A 271 -28.74 1.95 5.29
N LYS A 272 -29.07 2.87 4.39
CA LYS A 272 -30.31 2.85 3.61
C LYS A 272 -30.35 1.65 2.65
N ASP A 273 -29.28 1.40 1.91
CA ASP A 273 -29.22 0.33 0.89
C ASP A 273 -29.22 -1.07 1.51
N ILE A 274 -28.59 -1.25 2.68
CA ILE A 274 -28.65 -2.52 3.44
C ILE A 274 -29.95 -2.68 4.24
N LYS A 275 -30.87 -1.71 4.17
CA LYS A 275 -32.15 -1.68 4.91
C LYS A 275 -31.98 -1.82 6.43
N ALA A 276 -30.92 -1.20 6.98
CA ALA A 276 -30.59 -1.19 8.41
C ALA A 276 -30.25 0.25 8.83
N LYS A 277 -31.28 1.04 9.13
CA LYS A 277 -31.13 2.48 9.44
C LYS A 277 -30.38 2.75 10.74
N ASP A 278 -30.51 1.82 11.67
CA ASP A 278 -29.93 1.79 13.00
C ASP A 278 -28.73 0.84 13.07
N ALA A 279 -28.11 0.46 11.94
CA ALA A 279 -26.94 -0.41 11.95
C ALA A 279 -25.82 0.17 12.83
N GLU A 280 -25.24 -0.68 13.67
CA GLU A 280 -24.00 -0.35 14.39
C GLU A 280 -22.86 -0.18 13.38
N VAL A 281 -22.02 0.83 13.58
CA VAL A 281 -20.80 1.02 12.78
C VAL A 281 -19.61 0.84 13.71
N PHE A 282 -18.69 -0.01 13.31
CA PHE A 282 -17.46 -0.24 14.07
C PHE A 282 -16.25 -0.19 13.14
N LYS A 283 -15.09 0.08 13.71
CA LYS A 283 -13.77 -0.06 13.08
C LYS A 283 -12.88 -0.96 13.92
N TYR A 284 -11.80 -1.46 13.34
CA TYR A 284 -10.74 -2.08 14.13
C TYR A 284 -9.81 -1.01 14.69
N ASN A 285 -9.40 -1.15 15.95
CA ASN A 285 -8.39 -0.31 16.60
C ASN A 285 -7.01 -0.62 16.01
N GLY A 286 -6.69 0.00 14.88
CA GLY A 286 -5.34 0.06 14.38
C GLY A 286 -4.47 0.94 15.28
N GLN A 287 -3.57 0.32 16.05
CA GLN A 287 -2.38 0.93 16.66
C GLN A 287 -2.52 2.08 17.70
N SER A 288 -3.70 2.60 18.04
CA SER A 288 -3.80 3.76 18.97
C SER A 288 -3.76 3.43 20.47
N GLY A 289 -3.67 2.16 20.86
CA GLY A 289 -3.57 1.74 22.27
C GLY A 289 -2.14 1.82 22.82
N VAL A 290 -1.98 1.79 24.14
CA VAL A 290 -0.69 1.77 24.89
C VAL A 290 0.30 0.68 24.39
N PHE A 291 -0.19 -0.35 23.67
CA PHE A 291 0.60 -1.39 23.02
C PHE A 291 1.20 -1.01 21.64
N GLY A 292 0.72 0.07 21.01
CA GLY A 292 1.32 0.65 19.81
C GLY A 292 2.78 1.08 20.03
N SER A 293 3.16 1.42 21.27
CA SER A 293 4.54 1.75 21.65
C SER A 293 5.47 0.52 21.74
N LEU A 294 4.92 -0.68 21.90
CA LEU A 294 5.68 -1.94 21.97
C LEU A 294 5.74 -2.62 20.60
N TYR A 295 4.65 -2.54 19.83
CA TYR A 295 4.68 -2.91 18.42
C TYR A 295 5.65 -2.02 17.65
N SER A 296 5.61 -0.69 17.86
CA SER A 296 6.56 0.25 17.27
C SER A 296 8.02 -0.08 17.61
N ALA A 297 8.30 -0.67 18.78
CA ALA A 297 9.64 -1.12 19.15
C ALA A 297 10.07 -2.40 18.40
N LYS A 298 9.15 -3.34 18.17
CA LYS A 298 9.40 -4.57 17.39
C LYS A 298 9.51 -4.28 15.90
N THR A 299 8.65 -3.41 15.36
CA THR A 299 8.79 -2.89 14.00
C THR A 299 10.07 -2.08 13.86
N ALA A 300 10.41 -1.18 14.79
CA ALA A 300 11.69 -0.45 14.76
C ALA A 300 12.91 -1.39 14.74
N ALA A 301 12.88 -2.52 15.45
CA ALA A 301 13.96 -3.50 15.41
C ALA A 301 14.06 -4.23 14.06
N SER A 302 12.92 -4.67 13.50
CA SER A 302 12.86 -5.27 12.15
C SER A 302 13.17 -4.26 11.02
N GLN A 303 12.84 -3.00 11.23
CA GLN A 303 13.07 -1.90 10.30
C GLN A 303 14.52 -1.41 10.38
N LEU A 304 15.20 -1.51 11.53
CA LEU A 304 16.64 -1.28 11.58
C LEU A 304 17.39 -2.35 10.78
N SER A 305 16.95 -3.62 10.82
CA SER A 305 17.51 -4.65 9.94
C SER A 305 17.18 -4.40 8.48
N ASN A 306 15.97 -3.97 8.15
CA ASN A 306 15.58 -3.67 6.77
C ASN A 306 16.24 -2.39 6.25
N GLN A 307 16.44 -1.35 7.06
CA GLN A 307 17.19 -0.15 6.67
C GLN A 307 18.68 -0.42 6.51
N LEU A 308 19.25 -1.35 7.27
CA LEU A 308 20.59 -1.86 6.99
C LEU A 308 20.62 -2.61 5.66
N GLU A 309 19.56 -3.31 5.29
CA GLU A 309 19.38 -3.92 3.97
C GLU A 309 19.13 -2.88 2.87
N ASP A 310 18.40 -1.78 3.11
CA ASP A 310 18.12 -0.70 2.15
C ASP A 310 19.36 0.18 1.95
N VAL A 311 20.08 0.50 3.01
CA VAL A 311 21.39 1.18 2.93
C VAL A 311 22.36 0.25 2.20
N LYS A 312 22.38 -1.05 2.52
CA LYS A 312 23.10 -2.02 1.70
C LYS A 312 22.59 -2.02 0.27
N ALA A 313 21.29 -1.95 -0.01
CA ALA A 313 20.70 -1.96 -1.36
C ALA A 313 21.02 -0.69 -2.15
N ILE A 314 21.20 0.46 -1.47
CA ILE A 314 21.78 1.67 -2.05
C ILE A 314 23.27 1.45 -2.39
N PHE A 315 23.98 0.62 -1.64
CA PHE A 315 25.38 0.23 -1.91
C PHE A 315 25.54 -1.03 -2.79
N THR A 316 24.51 -1.87 -2.94
CA THR A 316 24.49 -3.16 -3.68
C THR A 316 23.50 -3.15 -4.83
N ASN A 317 22.91 -2.00 -5.11
CA ASN A 317 21.98 -1.70 -6.19
C ASN A 317 20.84 -2.73 -6.41
N ASN A 318 20.18 -3.15 -5.32
CA ASN A 318 18.89 -3.82 -5.41
C ASN A 318 17.79 -2.75 -5.43
N THR A 319 17.66 -2.06 -6.56
CA THR A 319 16.38 -1.39 -6.86
C THR A 319 15.44 -2.49 -7.33
N ASP A 320 14.52 -2.92 -6.47
CA ASP A 320 13.49 -3.91 -6.84
C ASP A 320 12.50 -3.24 -7.79
N ALA A 321 12.95 -2.99 -9.02
CA ALA A 321 12.12 -2.46 -10.08
C ALA A 321 11.00 -3.46 -10.36
N ARG A 322 9.78 -3.05 -10.03
CA ARG A 322 8.57 -3.86 -10.14
C ARG A 322 7.45 -3.02 -10.72
N PRO A 323 6.46 -3.62 -11.39
CA PRO A 323 5.29 -2.89 -11.84
C PRO A 323 4.53 -2.33 -10.62
N MET A 324 4.20 -1.04 -10.66
CA MET A 324 3.49 -0.34 -9.62
C MET A 324 2.22 0.30 -10.18
N TYR A 325 1.11 0.17 -9.45
CA TYR A 325 -0.03 1.06 -9.58
C TYR A 325 0.17 2.23 -8.60
N LEU A 326 1.11 3.12 -8.90
CA LEU A 326 1.49 4.22 -8.01
C LEU A 326 1.40 5.56 -8.73
N TYR A 327 0.83 6.56 -8.05
CA TYR A 327 1.00 7.97 -8.38
C TYR A 327 2.19 8.55 -7.61
N GLU A 328 3.18 9.09 -8.33
CA GLU A 328 4.29 9.85 -7.75
C GLU A 328 4.17 11.30 -8.25
N GLY A 329 4.01 12.26 -7.33
CA GLY A 329 3.88 13.68 -7.66
C GLY A 329 4.26 14.59 -6.51
#